data_AF-A0AAV2FWH9-F1
#
_entry.id   AF-A0AAV2FWH9-F1
#
_cell.length_a   1.000
_cell.length_b   1.000
_cell.length_c   1.000
_cell.angle_alpha   90.00
_cell.angle_beta   90.00
_cell.angle_gamma   90.00
#
_symmetry.space_group_name_H-M   'P 1'
#
loop_
_entity.id
_entity.type
_entity.pdbx_description
1 polymer ?
#
loop_
_entity_poly.entity_id
_entity_poly.type
_entity_poly.pdbx_seq_one_letter_code
_entity_poly.pdbx_strand_id
1 'polypeptide(L)'
;MVGTRIRFWYFILVSFVVWIFLLAIYFSGHDGDVVISKPINSDEKFAAEIPNTSGMEETEHRGEIPKLYPANATIDNFFIGGEWDKYLQQVVLPKTESVDPNPKIDQVVVEKHPELEIPLDPGDSCSGKYIYVHDLPTHFNSDILKHCRSLSKWMDMCPFISNMGLGPQLQSSDKVVSNEGWYETNQFVVEVLFHNRMKQYKCLTNDSSKAAAVFVPYYGGLDVVRYLWDSKRMMRDHYSMALIQWIREKPEWKRMWGRDHFMVAGRISWDFRRLTEKDDHWGNKLMVLPESKNMTMLTIESSPWNENDFAIPYPTDFHPSSDAQVFEWQHRMRKIRRRTLFSFAGAPRPNLKNSIRSEIIQQCKSARRKCQLLGCHPSSKKCDDPSNLLKMFQSSIFCLQPPGDSYTRRSTFDSILAGCIPVFFHPGSAYVQYLWHFPKDFTKYSVFIPGDEVKEGKANITRILSRISRRRVVAMREQVVRLIPGIVYADPRSSLETLEDAFDITVDGVLERIDGIRKEMIQGKNLTVSEEEEESNWKKTMFGTIGPHPWDHFFIREREWNPQ
;
A
#
# COMPACT_ATOMS: atom_id res chain seq x y z
N MET A 1 -29.54 63.45 -26.65
CA MET A 1 -29.09 62.13 -26.15
C MET A 1 -27.63 61.77 -26.50
N VAL A 2 -26.79 62.70 -26.99
CA VAL A 2 -25.35 62.42 -27.29
C VAL A 2 -24.42 62.92 -26.16
N GLY A 3 -24.74 64.03 -25.51
CA GLY A 3 -23.90 64.60 -24.43
C GLY A 3 -23.82 63.77 -23.14
N THR A 4 -24.85 62.98 -22.83
CA THR A 4 -24.88 62.12 -21.63
C THR A 4 -24.04 60.85 -21.77
N ARG A 5 -23.90 60.31 -22.98
CA ARG A 5 -23.03 59.14 -23.25
C ARG A 5 -21.55 59.49 -23.16
N ILE A 6 -21.16 60.67 -23.64
CA ILE A 6 -19.76 61.12 -23.57
C ILE A 6 -19.33 61.37 -22.12
N ARG A 7 -20.21 61.97 -21.29
CA ARG A 7 -19.95 62.16 -19.85
C ARG A 7 -19.80 60.85 -19.09
N PHE A 8 -20.59 59.83 -19.44
CA PHE A 8 -20.49 58.51 -18.83
C PHE A 8 -19.15 57.82 -19.13
N TRP A 9 -18.72 57.81 -20.39
CA TRP A 9 -17.44 57.22 -20.78
C TRP A 9 -16.24 58.00 -20.23
N TYR A 10 -16.34 59.32 -20.13
CA TYR A 10 -15.33 60.15 -19.50
C TYR A 10 -15.18 59.82 -18.00
N PHE A 11 -16.29 59.59 -17.30
CA PHE A 11 -16.27 59.22 -15.88
C PHE A 11 -15.63 57.84 -15.65
N ILE A 12 -15.88 56.88 -16.55
CA ILE A 12 -15.24 55.55 -16.50
C ILE A 12 -13.73 55.67 -16.75
N LEU A 13 -13.32 56.46 -17.75
CA LEU A 13 -11.90 56.65 -18.07
C LEU A 13 -11.15 57.30 -16.91
N VAL A 14 -11.70 58.37 -16.32
CA VAL A 14 -11.11 59.04 -15.15
C VAL A 14 -11.03 58.09 -13.96
N SER A 15 -12.07 57.29 -13.70
CA SER A 15 -12.08 56.32 -12.60
C SER A 15 -11.01 55.23 -12.79
N PHE A 16 -10.79 54.78 -14.03
CA PHE A 16 -9.78 53.78 -14.35
C PHE A 16 -8.35 54.31 -14.18
N VAL A 17 -8.10 55.57 -14.61
CA VAL A 17 -6.81 56.23 -14.44
C VAL A 17 -6.49 56.46 -12.96
N VAL A 18 -7.49 56.89 -12.15
CA VAL A 18 -7.33 57.04 -10.70
C VAL A 18 -7.03 55.70 -10.04
N TRP A 19 -7.68 54.62 -10.45
CA TRP A 19 -7.43 53.28 -9.91
C TRP A 19 -6.00 52.78 -10.21
N ILE A 20 -5.49 53.01 -11.43
CA ILE A 20 -4.08 52.70 -11.78
C ILE A 20 -3.11 53.54 -10.94
N PHE A 21 -3.41 54.82 -10.71
CA PHE A 21 -2.56 55.69 -9.91
C PHE A 21 -2.53 55.26 -8.44
N LEU A 22 -3.65 54.82 -7.88
CA LEU A 22 -3.73 54.28 -6.51
C LEU A 22 -2.99 52.93 -6.40
N LEU A 23 -3.04 52.09 -7.43
CA LEU A 23 -2.26 50.86 -7.52
C LEU A 23 -0.76 51.14 -7.58
N ALA A 24 -0.34 52.14 -8.35
CA ALA A 24 1.06 52.56 -8.41
C ALA A 24 1.54 53.06 -7.05
N ILE A 25 0.75 53.89 -6.35
CA ILE A 25 1.08 54.36 -4.99
C ILE A 25 1.13 53.20 -3.99
N TYR A 26 0.23 52.22 -4.09
CA TYR A 26 0.23 51.02 -3.24
C TYR A 26 1.52 50.20 -3.43
N PHE A 27 2.01 50.06 -4.66
CA PHE A 27 3.24 49.34 -4.96
C PHE A 27 4.53 50.17 -4.76
N SER A 28 4.44 51.50 -4.70
CA SER A 28 5.57 52.38 -4.39
C SER A 28 5.73 52.71 -2.90
N GLY A 29 4.81 52.25 -2.04
CA GLY A 29 4.78 52.54 -0.60
C GLY A 29 5.37 51.46 0.33
N HIS A 30 6.07 50.46 -0.22
CA HIS A 30 6.68 49.38 0.56
C HIS A 30 8.20 49.29 0.32
N ASP A 31 8.92 50.37 0.63
CA ASP A 31 10.31 50.29 1.08
C ASP A 31 10.31 50.44 2.61
N GLY A 32 10.32 49.30 3.28
CA GLY A 32 10.51 49.18 4.73
C GLY A 32 11.38 47.95 4.99
N ASP A 33 12.53 48.18 5.62
CA ASP A 33 13.63 47.25 5.82
C ASP A 33 13.21 45.83 6.23
N VAL A 34 13.40 44.87 5.32
CA VAL A 34 13.44 43.45 5.65
C VAL A 34 14.91 43.06 5.78
N VAL A 35 15.31 42.82 7.03
CA VAL A 35 16.55 42.13 7.39
C VAL A 35 16.63 40.83 6.60
N ILE A 36 17.63 40.73 5.71
CA ILE A 36 17.92 39.52 4.94
C ILE A 36 18.48 38.47 5.90
N SER A 37 17.61 37.70 6.54
CA SER A 37 17.96 36.36 7.00
C SER A 37 17.97 35.45 5.77
N LYS A 38 19.18 35.01 5.38
CA LYS A 38 19.41 34.03 4.32
C LYS A 38 18.43 32.85 4.41
N PRO A 39 17.77 32.44 3.31
CA PRO A 39 17.11 31.14 3.29
C PRO A 39 18.19 30.06 3.43
N ILE A 40 18.02 29.20 4.43
CA ILE A 40 18.81 27.98 4.58
C ILE A 40 18.41 27.08 3.40
N ASN A 41 19.26 27.06 2.39
CA ASN A 41 19.36 25.96 1.44
C ASN A 41 19.70 24.70 2.23
N SER A 42 18.78 23.74 2.29
CA SER A 42 19.14 22.34 2.56
C SER A 42 19.19 21.60 1.23
N ASP A 43 20.10 22.06 0.37
CA ASP A 43 20.67 21.33 -0.76
C ASP A 43 22.20 21.38 -0.55
N GLU A 44 22.75 20.37 0.14
CA GLU A 44 24.18 20.04 0.13
C GLU A 44 24.28 18.53 -0.09
N LYS A 45 24.66 18.09 -1.30
CA LYS A 45 26.04 17.84 -1.72
C LYS A 45 26.79 16.87 -0.80
N PHE A 46 26.87 15.62 -1.23
CA PHE A 46 28.10 14.82 -1.13
C PHE A 46 28.28 14.04 -2.44
N ALA A 47 28.84 14.71 -3.44
CA ALA A 47 29.63 14.06 -4.47
C ALA A 47 31.08 14.28 -4.09
N ALA A 48 31.77 13.22 -3.67
CA ALA A 48 33.22 13.22 -3.52
C ALA A 48 33.81 12.59 -4.78
N GLU A 49 34.47 13.42 -5.59
CA GLU A 49 35.40 13.01 -6.64
C GLU A 49 36.71 12.55 -6.01
N ILE A 50 37.20 11.37 -6.36
CA ILE A 50 38.62 10.95 -6.25
C ILE A 50 38.96 10.16 -7.55
N PRO A 51 40.17 10.32 -8.12
CA PRO A 51 40.40 10.33 -9.56
C PRO A 51 40.66 8.96 -10.23
N ASN A 52 40.46 8.98 -11.56
CA ASN A 52 40.90 8.00 -12.55
C ASN A 52 42.36 7.55 -12.38
N THR A 53 42.57 6.23 -12.40
CA THR A 53 43.74 5.60 -13.04
C THR A 53 43.34 4.27 -13.68
N SER A 54 43.35 4.29 -15.01
CA SER A 54 43.70 3.25 -15.99
C SER A 54 43.70 1.76 -15.59
N GLY A 55 42.90 1.00 -16.35
CA GLY A 55 43.44 -0.04 -17.25
C GLY A 55 43.50 -1.46 -16.73
N MET A 56 42.57 -2.30 -17.19
CA MET A 56 42.88 -3.57 -17.86
C MET A 56 41.60 -4.15 -18.49
N GLU A 57 41.76 -4.63 -19.72
CA GLU A 57 40.79 -5.36 -20.52
C GLU A 57 40.30 -6.63 -19.81
N GLU A 58 39.06 -7.04 -20.06
CA GLU A 58 38.76 -8.45 -20.43
C GLU A 58 37.35 -8.60 -21.03
N THR A 59 37.38 -8.82 -22.34
CA THR A 59 36.60 -9.76 -23.17
C THR A 59 35.12 -10.06 -22.90
N GLU A 60 34.38 -9.75 -23.96
CA GLU A 60 32.99 -9.98 -24.29
C GLU A 60 32.63 -11.47 -24.45
N HIS A 61 31.67 -11.97 -23.66
CA HIS A 61 30.87 -13.14 -24.06
C HIS A 61 29.38 -12.82 -23.95
N ARG A 62 28.83 -12.48 -25.11
CA ARG A 62 27.43 -12.16 -25.38
C ARG A 62 26.65 -13.47 -25.52
N GLY A 63 25.99 -13.90 -24.44
CA GLY A 63 24.94 -14.92 -24.50
C GLY A 63 23.64 -14.31 -25.03
N GLU A 64 23.16 -14.83 -26.15
CA GLU A 64 21.93 -14.38 -26.81
C GLU A 64 20.68 -14.67 -25.95
N ILE A 65 19.91 -13.62 -25.64
CA ILE A 65 18.55 -13.74 -25.11
C ILE A 65 17.61 -14.02 -26.30
N PRO A 66 16.77 -15.07 -26.29
CA PRO A 66 15.87 -15.36 -27.39
C PRO A 66 14.86 -14.22 -27.61
N LYS A 67 14.86 -13.64 -28.82
CA LYS A 67 13.83 -12.70 -29.28
C LYS A 67 12.50 -13.42 -29.41
N LEU A 68 11.56 -13.12 -28.53
CA LEU A 68 10.20 -13.67 -28.60
C LEU A 68 9.15 -12.57 -28.80
N TYR A 69 9.28 -11.73 -29.83
CA TYR A 69 8.17 -10.86 -30.31
C TYR A 69 8.27 -10.56 -31.81
N PRO A 70 7.15 -10.55 -32.56
CA PRO A 70 7.15 -10.17 -33.97
C PRO A 70 7.39 -8.66 -34.14
N ALA A 71 8.34 -8.31 -35.00
CA ALA A 71 8.92 -6.97 -35.11
C ALA A 71 7.99 -5.84 -35.62
N ASN A 72 6.70 -6.08 -35.88
CA ASN A 72 5.83 -5.10 -36.57
C ASN A 72 4.43 -4.90 -35.96
N ALA A 73 4.16 -5.35 -34.73
CA ALA A 73 2.90 -5.02 -34.04
C ALA A 73 3.09 -3.78 -33.16
N THR A 74 2.36 -2.70 -33.45
CA THR A 74 2.32 -1.54 -32.55
C THR A 74 1.60 -1.92 -31.25
N ILE A 75 2.19 -1.62 -30.09
CA ILE A 75 1.65 -1.87 -28.73
C ILE A 75 0.18 -1.44 -28.59
N ASP A 76 -0.19 -0.35 -29.24
CA ASP A 76 -1.56 0.13 -29.27
C ASP A 76 -2.56 -0.92 -29.81
N ASN A 77 -2.15 -1.81 -30.70
CA ASN A 77 -3.01 -2.87 -31.24
C ASN A 77 -2.98 -4.14 -30.39
N PHE A 78 -1.91 -4.37 -29.62
CA PHE A 78 -1.76 -5.53 -28.75
C PHE A 78 -2.77 -5.50 -27.59
N PHE A 79 -3.02 -4.33 -27.01
CA PHE A 79 -3.90 -4.21 -25.84
C PHE A 79 -5.38 -4.03 -26.19
N ILE A 80 -5.75 -3.84 -27.47
CA ILE A 80 -7.12 -3.45 -27.83
C ILE A 80 -7.79 -4.36 -28.90
N GLY A 81 -7.05 -5.09 -29.71
CA GLY A 81 -7.64 -5.92 -30.76
C GLY A 81 -8.02 -7.33 -30.31
N GLY A 82 -9.14 -7.51 -29.62
CA GLY A 82 -10.02 -8.69 -29.78
C GLY A 82 -9.50 -10.13 -29.58
N GLU A 83 -8.27 -10.38 -29.14
CA GLU A 83 -7.76 -11.74 -28.82
C GLU A 83 -7.33 -11.92 -27.35
N TRP A 84 -7.89 -11.14 -26.42
CA TRP A 84 -7.66 -11.33 -24.98
C TRP A 84 -8.13 -12.70 -24.47
N ASP A 85 -9.22 -13.24 -25.03
CA ASP A 85 -9.73 -14.56 -24.67
C ASP A 85 -8.78 -15.69 -25.10
N LYS A 86 -7.92 -15.45 -26.09
CA LYS A 86 -6.94 -16.41 -26.60
C LYS A 86 -5.68 -16.47 -25.71
N TYR A 87 -5.27 -15.34 -25.14
CA TYR A 87 -4.24 -15.28 -24.10
C TYR A 87 -4.71 -15.96 -22.81
N LEU A 88 -5.96 -15.74 -22.40
CA LEU A 88 -6.57 -16.42 -21.25
C LEU A 88 -6.74 -17.94 -21.47
N GLN A 89 -6.93 -18.40 -22.72
CA GLN A 89 -6.98 -19.82 -23.06
C GLN A 89 -5.60 -20.52 -23.09
N GLN A 90 -4.50 -19.77 -23.20
CA GLN A 90 -3.14 -20.32 -23.13
C GLN A 90 -2.57 -20.38 -21.71
N VAL A 91 -3.19 -19.67 -20.76
CA VAL A 91 -2.96 -19.85 -19.32
C VAL A 91 -3.93 -20.94 -18.83
N VAL A 92 -3.61 -22.18 -19.17
CA VAL A 92 -4.38 -23.35 -18.75
C VAL A 92 -4.30 -23.49 -17.22
N LEU A 93 -5.45 -23.33 -16.55
CA LEU A 93 -5.69 -23.93 -15.23
C LEU A 93 -5.44 -25.45 -15.37
N PRO A 94 -4.61 -26.09 -14.53
CA PRO A 94 -4.41 -27.53 -14.65
C PRO A 94 -5.74 -28.25 -14.41
N LYS A 95 -6.11 -29.11 -15.38
CA LYS A 95 -7.12 -30.15 -15.18
C LYS A 95 -6.63 -31.09 -14.10
N THR A 96 -7.46 -31.31 -13.09
CA THR A 96 -7.38 -32.48 -12.21
C THR A 96 -7.63 -33.73 -13.02
N GLU A 97 -6.68 -34.66 -13.06
CA GLU A 97 -6.97 -36.07 -13.34
C GLU A 97 -6.00 -37.02 -12.64
N SER A 98 -6.63 -37.93 -11.90
CA SER A 98 -6.26 -39.26 -11.40
C SER A 98 -4.80 -39.62 -11.06
N VAL A 99 -4.67 -39.91 -9.76
CA VAL A 99 -3.71 -40.80 -9.09
C VAL A 99 -3.60 -42.18 -9.75
N ASP A 100 -2.39 -42.72 -9.84
CA ASP A 100 -2.11 -44.17 -9.83
C ASP A 100 -1.19 -44.47 -8.62
N PRO A 101 -1.43 -45.55 -7.86
CA PRO A 101 -0.97 -45.66 -6.49
C PRO A 101 0.38 -46.37 -6.40
N ASN A 102 1.05 -46.05 -5.30
CA ASN A 102 2.06 -46.88 -4.63
C ASN A 102 3.53 -46.63 -5.02
N PRO A 103 4.25 -45.94 -4.13
CA PRO A 103 5.55 -46.40 -3.68
C PRO A 103 5.46 -46.87 -2.22
N LYS A 104 6.18 -47.96 -1.96
CA LYS A 104 6.23 -48.68 -0.69
C LYS A 104 6.43 -47.73 0.50
N ILE A 105 5.50 -47.79 1.44
CA ILE A 105 5.55 -47.10 2.73
C ILE A 105 6.54 -47.87 3.61
N ASP A 106 7.76 -47.37 3.73
CA ASP A 106 8.52 -47.57 4.95
C ASP A 106 7.81 -46.77 6.05
N GLN A 107 7.48 -47.44 7.16
CA GLN A 107 6.78 -46.84 8.29
C GLN A 107 7.65 -45.72 8.88
N VAL A 108 7.44 -44.49 8.42
CA VAL A 108 7.86 -43.30 9.15
C VAL A 108 7.00 -43.27 10.40
N VAL A 109 7.61 -43.57 11.54
CA VAL A 109 7.03 -43.32 12.85
C VAL A 109 6.81 -41.81 12.92
N VAL A 110 5.58 -41.37 12.72
CA VAL A 110 5.19 -39.98 12.99
C VAL A 110 5.37 -39.77 14.48
N GLU A 111 6.45 -39.10 14.88
CA GLU A 111 6.58 -38.58 16.24
C GLU A 111 5.35 -37.71 16.48
N LYS A 112 4.49 -38.14 17.42
CA LYS A 112 3.37 -37.31 17.84
C LYS A 112 3.95 -36.08 18.52
N HIS A 113 3.63 -34.90 17.99
CA HIS A 113 3.90 -33.61 18.64
C HIS A 113 2.61 -33.12 19.31
N PRO A 114 2.21 -33.66 20.48
CA PRO A 114 0.96 -33.31 21.15
C PRO A 114 0.88 -31.81 21.51
N GLU A 115 2.02 -31.13 21.62
CA GLU A 115 2.10 -29.68 21.86
C GLU A 115 1.61 -28.83 20.66
N LEU A 116 1.55 -29.42 19.46
CA LEU A 116 1.08 -28.75 18.24
C LEU A 116 -0.41 -28.96 17.99
N GLU A 117 -1.05 -29.92 18.65
CA GLU A 117 -2.48 -30.21 18.48
C GLU A 117 -3.32 -29.16 19.21
N ILE A 118 -4.20 -28.47 18.48
CA ILE A 118 -5.21 -27.58 19.08
C ILE A 118 -6.45 -28.44 19.38
N PRO A 119 -6.99 -28.42 20.61
CA PRO A 119 -8.26 -29.07 20.89
C PRO A 119 -9.37 -28.47 20.01
N LEU A 120 -9.99 -29.30 19.17
CA LEU A 120 -11.13 -28.91 18.36
C LEU A 120 -12.41 -29.36 19.03
N ASP A 121 -13.33 -28.43 19.27
CA ASP A 121 -14.68 -28.71 19.75
C ASP A 121 -15.69 -28.36 18.64
N PRO A 122 -16.35 -29.34 18.00
CA PRO A 122 -17.36 -29.09 16.97
C PRO A 122 -18.56 -28.25 17.45
N GLY A 123 -18.80 -28.18 18.76
CA GLY A 123 -19.87 -27.36 19.34
C GLY A 123 -19.48 -25.89 19.57
N ASP A 124 -18.19 -25.55 19.48
CA ASP A 124 -17.66 -24.22 19.73
C ASP A 124 -17.41 -23.45 18.43
N SER A 125 -18.12 -22.34 18.23
CA SER A 125 -17.93 -21.46 17.07
C SER A 125 -16.52 -20.85 16.96
N CYS A 126 -15.76 -20.83 18.06
CA CYS A 126 -14.38 -20.34 18.12
C CYS A 126 -13.32 -21.45 18.01
N SER A 127 -13.73 -22.71 17.84
CA SER A 127 -12.82 -23.83 17.62
C SER A 127 -11.88 -23.56 16.44
N GLY A 128 -10.56 -23.65 16.69
CA GLY A 128 -9.52 -23.33 15.71
C GLY A 128 -9.34 -21.82 15.40
N LYS A 129 -10.10 -20.94 16.06
CA LYS A 129 -10.07 -19.48 15.83
C LYS A 129 -9.62 -18.67 17.04
N TYR A 130 -9.29 -19.34 18.15
CA TYR A 130 -8.86 -18.64 19.35
C TYR A 130 -7.56 -17.86 19.14
N ILE A 131 -7.54 -16.59 19.57
CA ILE A 131 -6.35 -15.75 19.55
C ILE A 131 -6.00 -15.35 20.97
N TYR A 132 -4.75 -15.61 21.35
CA TYR A 132 -4.16 -15.08 22.59
C TYR A 132 -3.43 -13.78 22.26
N VAL A 133 -3.62 -12.74 23.06
CA VAL A 133 -2.93 -11.45 22.87
C VAL A 133 -1.86 -11.33 23.94
N HIS A 134 -0.61 -11.10 23.52
CA HIS A 134 0.47 -10.85 24.47
C HIS A 134 0.22 -9.56 25.26
N ASP A 135 0.29 -9.66 26.59
CA ASP A 135 0.32 -8.49 27.48
C ASP A 135 1.74 -7.88 27.48
N LEU A 136 2.01 -7.07 26.46
CA LEU A 136 3.31 -6.41 26.29
C LEU A 136 3.51 -5.28 27.31
N PRO A 137 4.74 -5.08 27.81
CA PRO A 137 5.12 -3.84 28.48
C PRO A 137 4.69 -2.60 27.68
N THR A 138 4.16 -1.59 28.38
CA THR A 138 3.51 -0.41 27.77
C THR A 138 4.40 0.39 26.83
N HIS A 139 5.73 0.31 26.99
CA HIS A 139 6.71 0.98 26.15
C HIS A 139 6.74 0.44 24.70
N PHE A 140 6.18 -0.74 24.45
CA PHE A 140 6.00 -1.30 23.10
C PHE A 140 4.73 -0.78 22.40
N ASN A 141 3.80 -0.14 23.13
CA ASN A 141 2.55 0.32 22.54
C ASN A 141 2.01 1.63 23.12
N SER A 142 1.31 1.58 24.25
CA SER A 142 0.54 2.70 24.79
C SER A 142 1.40 3.90 25.17
N ASP A 143 2.64 3.70 25.61
CA ASP A 143 3.55 4.82 25.88
C ASP A 143 4.02 5.51 24.60
N ILE A 144 4.15 4.78 23.48
CA ILE A 144 4.45 5.38 22.16
C ILE A 144 3.34 6.38 21.80
N LEU A 145 2.09 6.04 22.07
CA LEU A 145 0.93 6.91 21.82
C LEU A 145 0.89 8.12 22.76
N LYS A 146 1.28 7.98 24.03
CA LYS A 146 1.39 9.11 24.97
C LYS A 146 2.40 10.14 24.50
N HIS A 147 3.41 9.71 23.73
CA HIS A 147 4.41 10.56 23.11
C HIS A 147 4.12 10.87 21.63
N CYS A 148 2.84 10.93 21.24
CA CYS A 148 2.41 11.14 19.84
C CYS A 148 3.12 12.31 19.11
N ARG A 149 3.48 13.40 19.79
CA ARG A 149 4.20 14.53 19.18
C ARG A 149 5.60 14.17 18.65
N SER A 150 6.23 13.12 19.17
CA SER A 150 7.57 12.70 18.73
C SER A 150 7.54 11.73 17.54
N LEU A 151 6.35 11.26 17.13
CA LEU A 151 6.19 10.27 16.06
C LEU A 151 6.45 10.84 14.67
N SER A 152 6.54 12.16 14.51
CA SER A 152 6.89 12.79 13.25
C SER A 152 7.63 14.09 13.47
N LYS A 153 8.69 14.32 12.68
CA LYS A 153 9.42 15.60 12.68
C LYS A 153 8.67 16.72 11.95
N TRP A 154 7.65 16.39 11.16
CA TRP A 154 6.98 17.36 10.26
C TRP A 154 5.53 17.64 10.59
N MET A 155 4.87 16.81 11.40
CA MET A 155 3.48 17.02 11.80
C MET A 155 3.20 16.54 13.21
N ASP A 156 2.25 17.20 13.89
CA ASP A 156 1.72 16.69 15.15
C ASP A 156 0.84 15.46 14.86
N MET A 157 1.29 14.30 15.33
CA MET A 157 0.54 13.04 15.14
C MET A 157 -0.57 12.85 16.17
N CYS A 158 -0.62 13.64 17.25
CA CYS A 158 -1.61 13.46 18.31
C CYS A 158 -3.07 13.50 17.86
N PRO A 159 -3.50 14.38 16.93
CA PRO A 159 -4.85 14.34 16.40
C PRO A 159 -5.21 12.98 15.79
N PHE A 160 -4.28 12.34 15.08
CA PHE A 160 -4.49 11.05 14.40
C PHE A 160 -4.55 9.85 15.34
N ILE A 161 -4.09 10.00 16.59
CA ILE A 161 -4.19 8.94 17.61
C ILE A 161 -5.55 8.99 18.34
N SER A 162 -6.29 10.10 18.21
CA SER A 162 -7.63 10.23 18.79
C SER A 162 -8.63 9.23 18.19
N ASN A 163 -9.78 9.06 18.86
CA ASN A 163 -10.84 8.14 18.41
C ASN A 163 -10.31 6.72 18.10
N MET A 164 -9.49 6.16 18.99
CA MET A 164 -8.92 4.81 18.81
C MET A 164 -8.06 4.65 17.54
N GLY A 165 -7.43 5.73 17.07
CA GLY A 165 -6.61 5.75 15.85
C GLY A 165 -7.36 6.17 14.59
N LEU A 166 -8.66 6.47 14.68
CA LEU A 166 -9.45 6.98 13.54
C LEU A 166 -9.07 8.43 13.20
N GLY A 167 -8.67 9.23 14.19
CA GLY A 167 -8.47 10.66 14.04
C GLY A 167 -9.76 11.47 14.21
N PRO A 168 -9.72 12.79 13.98
CA PRO A 168 -10.89 13.66 14.06
C PRO A 168 -11.97 13.28 13.05
N GLN A 169 -13.26 13.48 13.38
CA GLN A 169 -14.34 13.24 12.43
C GLN A 169 -14.27 14.25 11.27
N LEU A 170 -14.35 13.74 10.04
CA LEU A 170 -14.31 14.57 8.84
C LEU A 170 -15.65 15.31 8.68
N GLN A 171 -15.62 16.63 8.71
CA GLN A 171 -16.80 17.48 8.48
C GLN A 171 -16.93 17.78 6.98
N SER A 172 -17.92 17.20 6.31
CA SER A 172 -18.13 17.44 4.87
C SER A 172 -19.17 18.52 4.60
N SER A 173 -18.73 19.71 4.20
CA SER A 173 -19.60 20.79 3.73
C SER A 173 -20.20 20.53 2.33
N ASP A 174 -19.53 19.71 1.51
CA ASP A 174 -19.79 19.56 0.07
C ASP A 174 -20.58 18.28 -0.30
N LYS A 175 -21.11 17.53 0.68
CA LYS A 175 -21.76 16.22 0.48
C LYS A 175 -20.90 15.18 -0.28
N VAL A 176 -19.58 15.33 -0.27
CA VAL A 176 -18.63 14.39 -0.94
C VAL A 176 -18.63 13.04 -0.22
N VAL A 177 -18.82 13.06 1.09
CA VAL A 177 -18.94 11.88 1.95
C VAL A 177 -20.28 11.91 2.70
N SER A 178 -20.62 10.83 3.42
CA SER A 178 -21.76 10.81 4.35
C SER A 178 -21.41 11.57 5.63
N ASN A 179 -22.43 11.90 6.44
CA ASN A 179 -22.22 12.62 7.71
C ASN A 179 -21.55 11.75 8.80
N GLU A 180 -21.64 10.43 8.65
CA GLU A 180 -21.15 9.45 9.61
C GLU A 180 -20.15 8.47 8.95
N GLY A 181 -19.26 7.94 9.77
CA GLY A 181 -18.25 6.94 9.36
C GLY A 181 -17.02 7.53 8.68
N TRP A 182 -16.80 8.84 8.70
CA TRP A 182 -15.65 9.48 8.05
C TRP A 182 -14.76 10.20 9.04
N TYR A 183 -13.45 9.95 8.96
CA TYR A 183 -12.44 10.48 9.86
C TYR A 183 -11.19 10.90 9.09
N GLU A 184 -10.46 11.88 9.58
CA GLU A 184 -9.14 12.25 9.06
C GLU A 184 -8.11 11.24 9.54
N THR A 185 -8.11 10.06 8.94
CA THR A 185 -7.27 8.94 9.38
C THR A 185 -5.88 9.05 8.77
N ASN A 186 -4.84 8.84 9.56
CA ASN A 186 -3.48 8.83 9.05
C ASN A 186 -3.16 7.47 8.39
N GLN A 187 -2.41 7.49 7.29
CA GLN A 187 -2.10 6.27 6.55
C GLN A 187 -1.18 5.28 7.31
N PHE A 188 -0.50 5.72 8.38
CA PHE A 188 0.47 4.92 9.13
C PHE A 188 -0.02 4.45 10.53
N VAL A 189 -1.29 4.64 10.88
CA VAL A 189 -1.84 4.26 12.20
C VAL A 189 -2.59 2.92 12.22
N VAL A 190 -2.42 2.09 11.19
CA VAL A 190 -3.12 0.79 11.08
C VAL A 190 -2.85 -0.13 12.27
N GLU A 191 -1.69 -0.05 12.93
CA GLU A 191 -1.37 -0.83 14.14
C GLU A 191 -2.32 -0.50 15.30
N VAL A 192 -2.69 0.78 15.43
CA VAL A 192 -3.61 1.26 16.46
C VAL A 192 -5.04 0.84 16.14
N LEU A 193 -5.45 0.99 14.88
CA LEU A 193 -6.77 0.55 14.41
C LEU A 193 -6.95 -0.96 14.59
N PHE A 194 -5.99 -1.74 14.11
CA PHE A 194 -6.02 -3.19 14.17
C PHE A 194 -6.00 -3.70 15.61
N HIS A 195 -5.18 -3.11 16.49
CA HIS A 195 -5.17 -3.50 17.90
C HIS A 195 -6.49 -3.17 18.59
N ASN A 196 -7.14 -2.03 18.29
CA ASN A 196 -8.45 -1.74 18.86
C ASN A 196 -9.58 -2.62 18.30
N ARG A 197 -9.51 -3.00 17.01
CA ARG A 197 -10.41 -4.03 16.43
C ARG A 197 -10.18 -5.40 17.06
N MET A 198 -8.91 -5.78 17.28
CA MET A 198 -8.54 -7.04 17.92
C MET A 198 -9.17 -7.20 19.30
N LYS A 199 -9.26 -6.13 20.10
CA LYS A 199 -9.93 -6.16 21.41
C LYS A 199 -11.43 -6.52 21.35
N GLN A 200 -12.05 -6.40 20.18
CA GLN A 200 -13.45 -6.76 19.95
C GLN A 200 -13.60 -8.13 19.27
N TYR A 201 -12.50 -8.82 18.97
CA TYR A 201 -12.55 -10.12 18.31
C TYR A 201 -13.23 -11.16 19.21
N LYS A 202 -14.22 -11.88 18.66
CA LYS A 202 -15.10 -12.77 19.44
C LYS A 202 -14.36 -13.96 20.05
N CYS A 203 -13.30 -14.42 19.42
CA CYS A 203 -12.54 -15.60 19.81
C CYS A 203 -11.23 -15.24 20.53
N LEU A 204 -11.23 -14.20 21.36
CA LEU A 204 -10.11 -13.96 22.26
C LEU A 204 -10.10 -14.98 23.42
N THR A 205 -8.91 -15.42 23.81
CA THR A 205 -8.72 -16.29 24.98
C THR A 205 -7.62 -15.76 25.89
N ASN A 206 -7.80 -15.94 27.20
CA ASN A 206 -6.74 -15.72 28.20
C ASN A 206 -5.90 -16.99 28.45
N ASP A 207 -6.35 -18.13 27.91
CA ASP A 207 -5.65 -19.40 27.97
C ASP A 207 -4.92 -19.63 26.63
N SER A 208 -3.60 -19.39 26.64
CA SER A 208 -2.77 -19.50 25.44
C SER A 208 -2.67 -20.93 24.90
N SER A 209 -2.95 -21.96 25.72
CA SER A 209 -2.94 -23.36 25.28
C SER A 209 -4.02 -23.67 24.24
N LYS A 210 -5.12 -22.92 24.25
CA LYS A 210 -6.23 -23.06 23.28
C LYS A 210 -6.03 -22.23 22.02
N ALA A 211 -5.08 -21.30 22.03
CA ALA A 211 -4.93 -20.30 20.98
C ALA A 211 -4.36 -20.92 19.70
N ALA A 212 -5.06 -20.72 18.59
CA ALA A 212 -4.60 -21.06 17.25
C ALA A 212 -3.47 -20.12 16.79
N ALA A 213 -3.55 -18.84 17.19
CA ALA A 213 -2.56 -17.82 16.91
C ALA A 213 -2.31 -16.91 18.12
N VAL A 214 -1.16 -16.24 18.11
CA VAL A 214 -0.73 -15.30 19.15
C VAL A 214 -0.49 -13.92 18.56
N PHE A 215 -1.27 -12.93 18.97
CA PHE A 215 -1.12 -11.56 18.52
C PHE A 215 -0.11 -10.79 19.38
N VAL A 216 0.84 -10.11 18.73
CA VAL A 216 1.86 -9.27 19.38
C VAL A 216 1.51 -7.80 19.11
N PRO A 217 0.92 -7.07 20.07
CA PRO A 217 0.48 -5.67 19.88
C PRO A 217 1.63 -4.67 20.02
N TYR A 218 2.69 -4.84 19.23
CA TYR A 218 3.82 -3.92 19.14
C TYR A 218 3.58 -2.85 18.07
N TYR A 219 3.77 -1.57 18.39
CA TYR A 219 3.62 -0.46 17.42
C TYR A 219 4.96 -0.14 16.75
N GLY A 220 5.52 -1.12 16.04
CA GLY A 220 6.82 -1.03 15.38
C GLY A 220 6.91 0.05 14.29
N GLY A 221 5.82 0.31 13.57
CA GLY A 221 5.77 1.38 12.56
C GLY A 221 5.84 2.77 13.19
N LEU A 222 5.08 2.99 14.25
CA LEU A 222 5.14 4.23 15.04
C LEU A 222 6.44 4.37 15.84
N ASP A 223 7.06 3.27 16.25
CA ASP A 223 8.38 3.29 16.87
C ASP A 223 9.45 3.79 15.90
N VAL A 224 9.63 3.08 14.77
CA VAL A 224 10.77 3.26 13.87
C VAL A 224 10.80 4.67 13.26
N VAL A 225 9.62 5.22 12.95
CA VAL A 225 9.47 6.52 12.28
C VAL A 225 10.06 7.69 13.10
N ARG A 226 10.13 7.56 14.43
CA ARG A 226 10.78 8.54 15.32
C ARG A 226 12.24 8.79 14.95
N TYR A 227 12.90 7.77 14.39
CA TYR A 227 14.34 7.71 14.19
C TYR A 227 14.79 7.40 12.76
N LEU A 228 13.87 7.18 11.81
CA LEU A 228 14.18 6.85 10.40
C LEU A 228 15.11 7.88 9.74
N TRP A 229 14.92 9.17 10.04
CA TRP A 229 15.73 10.29 9.53
C TRP A 229 16.73 10.84 10.56
N ASP A 230 17.09 10.06 11.57
CA ASP A 230 18.20 10.37 12.49
C ASP A 230 19.42 9.54 12.06
N SER A 231 20.63 10.01 12.35
CA SER A 231 21.86 9.23 12.10
C SER A 231 22.07 8.13 13.14
N LYS A 232 21.33 8.15 14.26
CA LYS A 232 21.50 7.20 15.37
C LYS A 232 20.80 5.87 15.12
N ARG A 233 21.47 4.97 14.39
CA ARG A 233 21.02 3.59 14.12
C ARG A 233 20.58 2.82 15.37
N MET A 234 21.31 2.95 16.48
CA MET A 234 20.99 2.24 17.73
C MET A 234 19.59 2.56 18.25
N MET A 235 19.09 3.77 18.03
CA MET A 235 17.73 4.16 18.42
C MET A 235 16.67 3.48 17.55
N ARG A 236 16.95 3.29 16.25
CA ARG A 236 16.06 2.58 15.31
C ARG A 236 15.89 1.10 15.69
N ASP A 237 16.95 0.47 16.21
CA ASP A 237 16.96 -0.97 16.53
C ASP A 237 16.47 -1.28 17.96
N HIS A 238 16.55 -0.33 18.89
CA HIS A 238 16.40 -0.56 20.32
C HIS A 238 15.14 -1.34 20.70
N TYR A 239 13.95 -0.85 20.34
CA TYR A 239 12.69 -1.50 20.73
C TYR A 239 12.43 -2.79 19.97
N SER A 240 12.91 -2.90 18.73
CA SER A 240 12.80 -4.15 17.96
C SER A 240 13.62 -5.27 18.58
N MET A 241 14.84 -4.98 19.02
CA MET A 241 15.68 -5.95 19.75
C MET A 241 15.11 -6.28 21.13
N ALA A 242 14.64 -5.27 21.87
CA ALA A 242 14.03 -5.47 23.18
C ALA A 242 12.75 -6.34 23.11
N LEU A 243 11.92 -6.15 22.08
CA LEU A 243 10.74 -6.99 21.85
C LEU A 243 11.14 -8.45 21.64
N ILE A 244 12.12 -8.70 20.77
CA ILE A 244 12.58 -10.06 20.47
C ILE A 244 13.19 -10.75 21.70
N GLN A 245 13.92 -10.00 22.53
CA GLN A 245 14.40 -10.51 23.81
C GLN A 245 13.25 -10.86 24.77
N TRP A 246 12.19 -10.05 24.80
CA TRP A 246 11.05 -10.29 25.69
C TRP A 246 10.17 -11.47 25.24
N ILE A 247 9.89 -11.57 23.94
CA ILE A 247 8.98 -12.59 23.38
C ILE A 247 9.57 -14.00 23.44
N ARG A 248 10.88 -14.17 23.18
CA ARG A 248 11.55 -15.48 23.22
C ARG A 248 11.53 -16.13 24.61
N GLU A 249 11.35 -15.33 25.66
CA GLU A 249 11.29 -15.78 27.05
C GLU A 249 9.88 -16.29 27.43
N LYS A 250 8.88 -16.08 26.56
CA LYS A 250 7.50 -16.49 26.83
C LYS A 250 7.27 -17.97 26.54
N PRO A 251 6.44 -18.67 27.35
CA PRO A 251 6.10 -20.06 27.08
C PRO A 251 5.39 -20.22 25.73
N GLU A 252 4.58 -19.25 25.32
CA GLU A 252 3.88 -19.24 24.03
C GLU A 252 4.86 -19.36 22.85
N TRP A 253 6.02 -18.71 22.93
CA TRP A 253 7.02 -18.73 21.87
C TRP A 253 7.54 -20.15 21.58
N LYS A 254 7.68 -20.98 22.62
CA LYS A 254 8.29 -22.31 22.51
C LYS A 254 7.41 -23.32 21.74
N ARG A 255 6.11 -23.06 21.63
CA ARG A 255 5.15 -23.98 21.00
C ARG A 255 5.42 -24.20 19.51
N MET A 256 5.64 -23.12 18.77
CA MET A 256 5.92 -23.15 17.33
C MET A 256 7.10 -22.26 16.94
N TRP A 257 7.99 -21.94 17.88
CA TRP A 257 9.17 -21.09 17.67
C TRP A 257 8.83 -19.75 17.00
N GLY A 258 7.67 -19.18 17.35
CA GLY A 258 7.16 -17.93 16.78
C GLY A 258 6.30 -18.05 15.52
N ARG A 259 6.14 -19.24 14.95
CA ARG A 259 5.38 -19.43 13.68
C ARG A 259 3.87 -19.26 13.82
N ASP A 260 3.36 -19.36 15.04
CA ASP A 260 1.99 -19.04 15.42
C ASP A 260 1.82 -17.59 15.89
N HIS A 261 2.89 -16.79 15.87
CA HIS A 261 2.83 -15.39 16.26
C HIS A 261 2.65 -14.48 15.04
N PHE A 262 1.87 -13.43 15.21
CA PHE A 262 1.71 -12.40 14.21
C PHE A 262 1.66 -10.99 14.80
N MET A 263 2.05 -10.00 14.00
CA MET A 263 2.01 -8.59 14.38
C MET A 263 1.66 -7.71 13.18
N VAL A 264 1.21 -6.48 13.46
CA VAL A 264 1.01 -5.44 12.46
C VAL A 264 2.10 -4.40 12.60
N ALA A 265 2.63 -3.92 11.48
CA ALA A 265 3.57 -2.83 11.39
C ALA A 265 3.05 -1.77 10.39
N GLY A 266 2.81 -0.55 10.87
CA GLY A 266 2.04 0.47 10.13
C GLY A 266 2.84 1.22 9.08
N ARG A 267 3.84 0.56 8.51
CA ARG A 267 4.81 1.07 7.55
C ARG A 267 5.14 -0.01 6.52
N ILE A 268 5.88 0.35 5.49
CA ILE A 268 6.25 -0.57 4.41
C ILE A 268 7.35 -1.53 4.89
N SER A 269 7.41 -2.73 4.29
CA SER A 269 8.37 -3.78 4.63
C SER A 269 9.83 -3.29 4.68
N TRP A 270 10.21 -2.38 3.78
CA TRP A 270 11.57 -1.84 3.67
C TRP A 270 12.04 -1.03 4.88
N ASP A 271 11.14 -0.48 5.69
CA ASP A 271 11.50 0.25 6.91
C ASP A 271 12.06 -0.66 8.01
N PHE A 272 11.89 -1.97 7.85
CA PHE A 272 12.23 -2.98 8.86
C PHE A 272 13.29 -3.98 8.40
N ARG A 273 13.85 -3.80 7.20
CA ARG A 273 14.72 -4.78 6.52
C ARG A 273 16.14 -4.28 6.27
N ARG A 274 16.70 -3.49 7.18
CA ARG A 274 18.09 -3.04 7.05
C ARG A 274 19.06 -4.21 7.20
N LEU A 275 19.84 -4.49 6.15
CA LEU A 275 20.78 -5.63 6.10
C LEU A 275 22.19 -5.33 6.64
N THR A 276 22.58 -4.06 6.75
CA THR A 276 23.96 -3.66 7.13
C THR A 276 24.00 -2.96 8.48
N GLU A 277 25.18 -2.78 9.06
CA GLU A 277 25.39 -1.99 10.29
C GLU A 277 25.64 -0.50 10.04
N LYS A 278 25.50 -0.02 8.80
CA LYS A 278 25.82 1.36 8.44
C LYS A 278 24.73 2.32 8.93
N ASP A 279 25.15 3.45 9.49
CA ASP A 279 24.26 4.43 10.13
C ASP A 279 23.37 5.21 9.13
N ASP A 280 23.86 5.39 7.91
CA ASP A 280 23.18 6.07 6.80
C ASP A 280 22.21 5.15 6.04
N HIS A 281 22.24 3.84 6.28
CA HIS A 281 21.31 2.90 5.66
C HIS A 281 19.92 3.00 6.30
N TRP A 282 18.91 2.92 5.43
CA TRP A 282 17.51 3.07 5.78
C TRP A 282 16.97 1.94 6.67
N GLY A 283 16.04 2.29 7.56
CA GLY A 283 15.26 1.32 8.34
C GLY A 283 15.94 0.76 9.59
N ASN A 284 15.23 -0.15 10.26
CA ASN A 284 15.72 -0.95 11.37
C ASN A 284 15.86 -2.44 10.99
N LYS A 285 16.19 -3.28 11.97
CA LYS A 285 16.41 -4.72 11.75
C LYS A 285 15.21 -5.63 12.03
N LEU A 286 14.06 -5.10 12.41
CA LEU A 286 12.96 -5.90 12.96
C LEU A 286 12.65 -7.14 12.12
N MET A 287 12.53 -7.03 10.80
CA MET A 287 12.17 -8.14 9.90
C MET A 287 13.33 -9.05 9.51
N VAL A 288 14.57 -8.70 9.84
CA VAL A 288 15.75 -9.52 9.54
C VAL A 288 16.27 -10.28 10.76
N LEU A 289 15.74 -9.99 11.95
CA LEU A 289 16.03 -10.75 13.17
C LEU A 289 15.58 -12.22 13.01
N PRO A 290 16.36 -13.22 13.45
CA PRO A 290 16.03 -14.63 13.28
C PRO A 290 14.65 -15.02 13.82
N GLU A 291 14.28 -14.50 14.98
CA GLU A 291 12.99 -14.75 15.62
C GLU A 291 11.85 -14.16 14.79
N SER A 292 12.00 -12.92 14.34
CA SER A 292 11.03 -12.23 13.49
C SER A 292 10.76 -12.94 12.15
N LYS A 293 11.77 -13.61 11.58
CA LYS A 293 11.59 -14.38 10.33
C LYS A 293 10.60 -15.54 10.48
N ASN A 294 10.38 -16.04 11.70
CA ASN A 294 9.38 -17.07 11.96
C ASN A 294 7.97 -16.49 12.09
N MET A 295 7.83 -15.22 12.46
CA MET A 295 6.53 -14.59 12.70
C MET A 295 5.86 -14.17 11.38
N THR A 296 4.53 -14.15 11.39
CA THR A 296 3.75 -13.51 10.32
C THR A 296 3.67 -12.01 10.56
N MET A 297 4.21 -11.20 9.65
CA MET A 297 4.22 -9.74 9.77
C MET A 297 3.28 -9.08 8.78
N LEU A 298 2.34 -8.28 9.28
CA LEU A 298 1.36 -7.58 8.47
C LEU A 298 1.83 -6.14 8.25
N THR A 299 2.00 -5.72 7.00
CA THR A 299 2.45 -4.36 6.65
C THR A 299 1.48 -3.70 5.68
N ILE A 300 1.56 -2.39 5.51
CA ILE A 300 0.77 -1.70 4.47
C ILE A 300 1.33 -1.94 3.05
N GLU A 301 2.57 -2.40 2.94
CA GLU A 301 3.20 -2.86 1.70
C GLU A 301 4.20 -3.98 2.03
N SER A 302 4.10 -5.12 1.34
CA SER A 302 4.94 -6.30 1.60
C SER A 302 6.05 -6.48 0.56
N SER A 303 7.04 -7.28 0.93
CA SER A 303 8.09 -7.73 0.02
C SER A 303 7.52 -8.71 -1.02
N PRO A 304 7.87 -8.60 -2.31
CA PRO A 304 7.54 -9.63 -3.30
C PRO A 304 8.41 -10.89 -3.15
N TRP A 305 9.47 -10.84 -2.34
CA TRP A 305 10.44 -11.93 -2.19
C TRP A 305 10.24 -12.69 -0.87
N ASN A 306 9.92 -12.02 0.22
CA ASN A 306 9.86 -12.68 1.52
C ASN A 306 8.51 -13.36 1.78
N GLU A 307 8.53 -14.57 2.34
CA GLU A 307 7.32 -15.37 2.57
C GLU A 307 6.58 -15.04 3.87
N ASN A 308 7.19 -14.26 4.77
CA ASN A 308 6.70 -14.05 6.13
C ASN A 308 6.03 -12.69 6.37
N ASP A 309 6.02 -11.78 5.38
CA ASP A 309 5.26 -10.54 5.43
C ASP A 309 4.14 -10.45 4.40
N PHE A 310 2.98 -9.95 4.83
CA PHE A 310 1.75 -9.88 4.04
C PHE A 310 1.22 -8.46 4.05
N ALA A 311 0.87 -7.95 2.87
CA ALA A 311 0.32 -6.61 2.76
C ALA A 311 -1.17 -6.59 3.12
N ILE A 312 -1.54 -5.69 4.03
CA ILE A 312 -2.91 -5.37 4.42
C ILE A 312 -3.28 -3.96 3.92
N PRO A 313 -4.57 -3.65 3.70
CA PRO A 313 -4.99 -2.37 3.17
C PRO A 313 -4.46 -1.18 3.95
N TYR A 314 -4.01 -0.14 3.25
CA TYR A 314 -3.78 1.15 3.89
C TYR A 314 -5.09 1.66 4.49
N PRO A 315 -5.07 2.24 5.71
CA PRO A 315 -6.24 2.93 6.26
C PRO A 315 -6.71 4.04 5.31
N THR A 316 -8.01 4.02 5.01
CA THR A 316 -8.71 5.10 4.32
C THR A 316 -9.42 6.00 5.32
N ASP A 317 -10.11 7.05 4.88
CA ASP A 317 -10.89 7.91 5.78
C ASP A 317 -12.27 7.34 6.15
N PHE A 318 -12.70 6.23 5.52
CA PHE A 318 -14.01 5.63 5.77
C PHE A 318 -13.90 4.45 6.74
N HIS A 319 -14.57 4.59 7.88
CA HIS A 319 -14.63 3.63 8.97
C HIS A 319 -16.09 3.44 9.39
N PRO A 320 -16.81 2.53 8.72
CA PRO A 320 -18.23 2.31 8.96
C PRO A 320 -18.47 1.72 10.35
N SER A 321 -19.55 2.13 11.01
CA SER A 321 -20.01 1.54 12.27
C SER A 321 -21.13 0.52 12.10
N SER A 322 -21.61 0.31 10.87
CA SER A 322 -22.67 -0.65 10.54
C SER A 322 -22.64 -1.05 9.05
N ASP A 323 -23.21 -2.21 8.75
CA ASP A 323 -23.37 -2.71 7.39
C ASP A 323 -24.16 -1.72 6.51
N ALA A 324 -25.16 -1.04 7.10
CA ALA A 324 -25.99 -0.06 6.42
C ALA A 324 -25.16 1.08 5.80
N GLN A 325 -24.17 1.60 6.54
CA GLN A 325 -23.29 2.65 6.03
C GLN A 325 -22.45 2.15 4.85
N VAL A 326 -21.98 0.90 4.88
CA VAL A 326 -21.24 0.29 3.76
C VAL A 326 -22.16 0.14 2.54
N PHE A 327 -23.37 -0.40 2.72
CA PHE A 327 -24.33 -0.58 1.63
C PHE A 327 -24.76 0.74 1.01
N GLU A 328 -25.00 1.77 1.83
CA GLU A 328 -25.31 3.11 1.36
C GLU A 328 -24.16 3.67 0.50
N TRP A 329 -22.92 3.54 0.97
CA TRP A 329 -21.75 3.99 0.24
C TRP A 329 -21.56 3.24 -1.08
N GLN A 330 -21.67 1.92 -1.07
CA GLN A 330 -21.61 1.10 -2.29
C GLN A 330 -22.69 1.48 -3.29
N HIS A 331 -23.93 1.66 -2.83
CA HIS A 331 -25.06 2.10 -3.67
C HIS A 331 -24.80 3.47 -4.30
N ARG A 332 -24.27 4.41 -3.53
CA ARG A 332 -23.84 5.71 -4.02
C ARG A 332 -22.79 5.55 -5.12
N MET A 333 -21.74 4.75 -4.90
CA MET A 333 -20.67 4.53 -5.89
C MET A 333 -21.16 3.89 -7.19
N ARG A 334 -22.18 3.01 -7.13
CA ARG A 334 -22.84 2.44 -8.31
C ARG A 334 -23.60 3.49 -9.13
N LYS A 335 -24.28 4.41 -8.46
CA LYS A 335 -25.16 5.43 -9.07
C LYS A 335 -24.44 6.65 -9.60
N ILE A 336 -23.27 7.01 -9.05
CA ILE A 336 -22.53 8.20 -9.48
C ILE A 336 -22.19 8.14 -10.98
N ARG A 337 -22.49 9.24 -11.68
CA ARG A 337 -22.13 9.43 -13.08
C ARG A 337 -20.69 9.94 -13.18
N ARG A 338 -19.83 9.14 -13.80
CA ARG A 338 -18.42 9.47 -14.06
C ARG A 338 -18.28 10.13 -15.42
N ARG A 339 -17.75 11.36 -15.45
CA ARG A 339 -17.61 12.18 -16.67
C ARG A 339 -16.17 12.24 -17.17
N THR A 340 -15.21 12.08 -16.26
CA THR A 340 -13.78 12.12 -16.56
C THR A 340 -13.31 10.71 -16.94
N LEU A 341 -12.57 10.56 -18.05
CA LEU A 341 -12.09 9.24 -18.46
C LEU A 341 -11.07 8.72 -17.44
N PHE A 342 -10.09 9.54 -17.06
CA PHE A 342 -9.12 9.15 -16.05
C PHE A 342 -8.65 10.33 -15.21
N SER A 343 -8.11 10.06 -14.03
CA SER A 343 -7.51 11.09 -13.20
C SER A 343 -6.20 10.66 -12.58
N PHE A 344 -5.38 11.64 -12.24
CA PHE A 344 -4.15 11.44 -11.48
C PHE A 344 -4.07 12.44 -10.34
N ALA A 345 -3.83 11.95 -9.12
CA ALA A 345 -3.41 12.74 -7.98
C ALA A 345 -1.91 12.50 -7.75
N GLY A 346 -1.12 13.55 -7.89
CA GLY A 346 0.32 13.44 -7.66
C GLY A 346 1.11 14.66 -8.13
N ALA A 347 2.42 14.58 -7.93
CA ALA A 347 3.39 15.55 -8.42
C ALA A 347 4.59 14.85 -9.08
N PRO A 348 5.35 15.58 -9.91
CA PRO A 348 6.61 15.07 -10.46
C PRO A 348 7.57 14.65 -9.35
N ARG A 349 8.47 13.71 -9.68
CA ARG A 349 9.54 13.25 -8.80
C ARG A 349 10.88 13.33 -9.57
N PRO A 350 11.44 14.55 -9.77
CA PRO A 350 12.61 14.73 -10.63
C PRO A 350 13.85 13.97 -10.12
N ASN A 351 13.95 13.73 -8.81
CA ASN A 351 15.08 13.03 -8.19
C ASN A 351 14.98 11.51 -8.32
N LEU A 352 13.81 10.96 -8.66
CA LEU A 352 13.60 9.52 -8.87
C LEU A 352 13.64 9.24 -10.38
N LYS A 353 14.82 8.85 -10.89
CA LYS A 353 15.06 8.62 -12.33
C LYS A 353 14.04 7.66 -12.97
N ASN A 354 13.66 6.62 -12.23
CA ASN A 354 12.73 5.56 -12.68
C ASN A 354 11.25 5.95 -12.53
N SER A 355 10.95 7.15 -12.01
CA SER A 355 9.57 7.60 -11.86
C SER A 355 8.93 7.90 -13.22
N ILE A 356 7.69 7.44 -13.40
CA ILE A 356 6.84 7.69 -14.58
C ILE A 356 5.85 8.85 -14.37
N ARG A 357 5.92 9.54 -13.22
CA ARG A 357 4.91 10.55 -12.84
C ARG A 357 4.94 11.76 -13.76
N SER A 358 6.11 12.15 -14.25
CA SER A 358 6.25 13.28 -15.16
C SER A 358 5.57 13.00 -16.51
N GLU A 359 5.75 11.79 -17.02
CA GLU A 359 5.17 11.28 -18.26
C GLU A 359 3.64 11.17 -18.12
N ILE A 360 3.14 10.63 -17.00
CA ILE A 360 1.71 10.61 -16.68
C ILE A 360 1.12 12.03 -16.64
N ILE A 361 1.79 12.96 -15.96
CA ILE A 361 1.34 14.36 -15.88
C ILE A 361 1.30 15.00 -17.27
N GLN A 362 2.31 14.75 -18.10
CA GLN A 362 2.38 15.27 -19.47
C GLN A 362 1.25 14.69 -20.34
N GLN A 363 1.01 13.38 -20.28
CA GLN A 363 -0.09 12.74 -21.00
C GLN A 363 -1.45 13.24 -20.51
N CYS A 364 -1.63 13.43 -19.20
CA CYS A 364 -2.85 13.97 -18.61
C CYS A 364 -3.14 15.39 -19.08
N LYS A 365 -2.14 16.29 -19.04
CA LYS A 365 -2.26 17.66 -19.57
C LYS A 365 -2.61 17.66 -21.07
N SER A 366 -2.03 16.74 -21.83
CA SER A 366 -2.27 16.58 -23.28
C SER A 366 -3.66 16.00 -23.60
N ALA A 367 -4.26 15.25 -22.67
CA ALA A 367 -5.56 14.60 -22.83
C ALA A 367 -6.76 15.56 -22.76
N ARG A 368 -6.52 16.88 -22.62
CA ARG A 368 -7.55 17.93 -22.55
C ARG A 368 -8.63 17.55 -21.51
N ARG A 369 -9.90 17.53 -21.90
CA ARG A 369 -11.06 17.26 -21.04
C ARG A 369 -11.21 15.78 -20.62
N LYS A 370 -10.33 14.88 -21.07
CA LYS A 370 -10.40 13.45 -20.71
C LYS A 370 -9.69 13.15 -19.40
N CYS A 371 -8.70 13.95 -19.01
CA CYS A 371 -7.97 13.76 -17.77
C CYS A 371 -8.23 14.87 -16.76
N GLN A 372 -8.36 14.50 -15.49
CA GLN A 372 -8.32 15.44 -14.37
C GLN A 372 -7.03 15.25 -13.57
N LEU A 373 -6.30 16.34 -13.34
CA LEU A 373 -5.05 16.36 -12.58
C LEU A 373 -5.26 17.09 -11.26
N LEU A 374 -4.97 16.42 -10.14
CA LEU A 374 -4.85 17.04 -8.83
C LEU A 374 -3.36 17.09 -8.46
N GLY A 375 -2.78 18.30 -8.49
CA GLY A 375 -1.36 18.50 -8.18
C GLY A 375 -1.09 18.43 -6.68
N CYS A 376 -0.25 17.48 -6.27
CA CYS A 376 0.14 17.27 -4.86
C CYS A 376 1.51 17.89 -4.58
N HIS A 377 1.59 19.20 -4.46
CA HIS A 377 2.83 19.91 -4.15
C HIS A 377 2.92 20.21 -2.65
N PRO A 378 4.12 20.28 -2.05
CA PRO A 378 4.28 20.67 -0.64
C PRO A 378 3.63 22.01 -0.30
N SER A 379 3.57 22.94 -1.27
CA SER A 379 2.90 24.24 -1.16
C SER A 379 1.37 24.19 -1.34
N SER A 380 0.80 23.03 -1.66
CA SER A 380 -0.62 22.84 -1.95
C SER A 380 -1.20 21.70 -1.12
N LYS A 381 -1.99 22.05 -0.10
CA LYS A 381 -2.72 21.10 0.76
C LYS A 381 -3.89 20.38 0.06
N LYS A 382 -4.01 20.49 -1.26
CA LYS A 382 -5.17 19.97 -2.01
C LYS A 382 -5.28 18.45 -1.98
N CYS A 383 -4.15 17.75 -1.89
CA CYS A 383 -4.14 16.28 -1.78
C CYS A 383 -4.21 15.78 -0.33
N ASP A 384 -3.96 16.67 0.63
CA ASP A 384 -4.06 16.37 2.06
C ASP A 384 -5.51 16.46 2.55
N ASP A 385 -6.38 17.12 1.78
CA ASP A 385 -7.83 17.17 2.02
C ASP A 385 -8.53 15.96 1.35
N PRO A 386 -9.06 15.01 2.14
CA PRO A 386 -9.77 13.85 1.64
C PRO A 386 -10.91 14.19 0.66
N SER A 387 -11.61 15.30 0.89
CA SER A 387 -12.77 15.70 0.09
C SER A 387 -12.37 16.03 -1.34
N ASN A 388 -11.23 16.68 -1.56
CA ASN A 388 -10.76 17.00 -2.90
C ASN A 388 -10.38 15.75 -3.70
N LEU A 389 -9.66 14.83 -3.05
CA LEU A 389 -9.25 13.55 -3.65
C LEU A 389 -10.46 12.69 -4.01
N LEU A 390 -11.35 12.46 -3.05
CA LEU A 390 -12.55 11.64 -3.22
C LEU A 390 -13.49 12.25 -4.28
N LYS A 391 -13.67 13.57 -4.29
CA LYS A 391 -14.50 14.25 -5.31
C LYS A 391 -13.96 14.03 -6.72
N MET A 392 -12.64 14.11 -6.91
CA MET A 392 -12.02 13.81 -8.19
C MET A 392 -12.24 12.35 -8.57
N PHE A 393 -11.89 11.40 -7.69
CA PHE A 393 -12.01 9.97 -7.98
C PHE A 393 -13.45 9.50 -8.20
N GLN A 394 -14.43 10.03 -7.46
CA GLN A 394 -15.86 9.76 -7.68
C GLN A 394 -16.31 10.17 -9.10
N SER A 395 -15.69 11.19 -9.68
CA SER A 395 -16.04 11.70 -11.02
C SER A 395 -15.33 10.99 -12.18
N SER A 396 -14.31 10.19 -11.88
CA SER A 396 -13.43 9.53 -12.85
C SER A 396 -13.79 8.07 -13.09
N ILE A 397 -13.62 7.58 -14.32
CA ILE A 397 -13.77 6.15 -14.63
C ILE A 397 -12.54 5.38 -14.15
N PHE A 398 -11.35 5.86 -14.50
CA PHE A 398 -10.07 5.25 -14.16
C PHE A 398 -9.21 6.16 -13.28
N CYS A 399 -8.47 5.60 -12.33
CA CYS A 399 -7.60 6.35 -11.42
C CYS A 399 -6.18 5.83 -11.53
N LEU A 400 -5.26 6.69 -11.97
CA LEU A 400 -3.88 6.30 -12.21
C LEU A 400 -3.12 6.13 -10.89
N GLN A 401 -2.58 4.93 -10.68
CA GLN A 401 -1.83 4.52 -9.49
C GLN A 401 -0.38 4.13 -9.81
N PRO A 402 0.46 5.06 -10.32
CA PRO A 402 1.88 4.77 -10.48
C PRO A 402 2.58 4.60 -9.13
N PRO A 403 3.69 3.85 -9.09
CA PRO A 403 4.58 3.82 -7.94
C PRO A 403 5.03 5.21 -7.46
N GLY A 404 5.44 5.26 -6.20
CA GLY A 404 6.05 6.43 -5.58
C GLY A 404 7.45 6.13 -5.12
N ASP A 405 7.71 6.42 -3.85
CA ASP A 405 8.97 6.07 -3.19
C ASP A 405 8.99 4.55 -2.92
N SER A 406 7.81 3.91 -2.91
CA SER A 406 7.58 2.46 -2.87
C SER A 406 6.50 2.05 -3.89
N TYR A 407 6.13 0.77 -3.96
CA TYR A 407 5.24 0.26 -5.00
C TYR A 407 3.79 0.74 -4.86
N THR A 408 3.27 0.82 -3.64
CA THR A 408 1.85 1.10 -3.38
C THR A 408 1.65 2.39 -2.62
N ARG A 409 0.49 3.01 -2.83
CA ARG A 409 0.10 4.26 -2.20
C ARG A 409 -1.29 4.09 -1.60
N ARG A 410 -1.58 4.77 -0.49
CA ARG A 410 -2.93 4.87 0.07
C ARG A 410 -3.98 5.25 -0.98
N SER A 411 -3.62 6.10 -1.95
CA SER A 411 -4.51 6.53 -3.04
C SER A 411 -5.09 5.39 -3.88
N THR A 412 -4.46 4.20 -3.88
CA THR A 412 -5.01 2.98 -4.46
C THR A 412 -6.33 2.61 -3.77
N PHE A 413 -6.33 2.55 -2.44
CA PHE A 413 -7.49 2.21 -1.62
C PHE A 413 -8.54 3.32 -1.69
N ASP A 414 -8.12 4.60 -1.67
CA ASP A 414 -9.05 5.73 -1.87
C ASP A 414 -9.74 5.68 -3.24
N SER A 415 -9.06 5.18 -4.28
CA SER A 415 -9.68 5.03 -5.61
C SER A 415 -10.72 3.91 -5.64
N ILE A 416 -10.45 2.78 -4.96
CA ILE A 416 -11.40 1.68 -4.81
C ILE A 416 -12.61 2.13 -3.99
N LEU A 417 -12.36 2.81 -2.86
CA LEU A 417 -13.37 3.40 -2.00
C LEU A 417 -14.27 4.38 -2.78
N ALA A 418 -13.69 5.17 -3.68
CA ALA A 418 -14.43 6.08 -4.56
C ALA A 418 -15.04 5.40 -5.80
N GLY A 419 -15.02 4.06 -5.91
CA GLY A 419 -15.54 3.29 -7.05
C GLY A 419 -14.83 3.55 -8.38
N CYS A 420 -13.63 4.11 -8.34
CA CYS A 420 -12.80 4.42 -9.51
C CYS A 420 -11.89 3.24 -9.81
N ILE A 421 -11.81 2.82 -11.08
CA ILE A 421 -11.04 1.63 -11.46
C ILE A 421 -9.55 1.96 -11.40
N PRO A 422 -8.75 1.34 -10.50
CA PRO A 422 -7.33 1.61 -10.43
C PRO A 422 -6.60 1.18 -11.70
N VAL A 423 -5.66 2.01 -12.14
CA VAL A 423 -4.73 1.71 -13.23
C VAL A 423 -3.33 1.60 -12.64
N PHE A 424 -2.80 0.39 -12.60
CA PHE A 424 -1.47 0.12 -12.06
C PHE A 424 -0.41 0.11 -13.15
N PHE A 425 0.80 0.50 -12.76
CA PHE A 425 1.95 0.58 -13.65
C PHE A 425 3.10 -0.34 -13.25
N HIS A 426 2.91 -1.08 -12.17
CA HIS A 426 3.84 -2.08 -11.67
C HIS A 426 3.02 -3.22 -11.04
N PRO A 427 3.32 -4.51 -11.32
CA PRO A 427 2.62 -5.63 -10.69
C PRO A 427 2.80 -5.64 -9.17
N GLY A 428 3.95 -5.15 -8.72
CA GLY A 428 4.26 -4.86 -7.33
C GLY A 428 3.28 -3.92 -6.64
N SER A 429 2.48 -3.09 -7.34
CA SER A 429 1.58 -2.11 -6.68
C SER A 429 0.29 -2.71 -6.12
N ALA A 430 -0.08 -3.94 -6.52
CA ALA A 430 -1.30 -4.56 -6.03
C ALA A 430 -1.42 -6.06 -6.28
N TYR A 431 -0.73 -6.64 -7.26
CA TYR A 431 -1.05 -8.00 -7.71
C TYR A 431 -0.31 -9.04 -6.89
N VAL A 432 1.00 -8.87 -6.74
CA VAL A 432 1.85 -9.77 -5.94
C VAL A 432 1.77 -9.51 -4.43
N GLN A 433 0.92 -8.57 -4.02
CA GLN A 433 0.64 -8.24 -2.62
C GLN A 433 -0.87 -8.06 -2.42
N TYR A 434 -1.37 -7.92 -1.18
CA TYR A 434 -2.81 -7.87 -0.87
C TYR A 434 -3.60 -9.11 -1.30
N LEU A 435 -2.96 -10.27 -1.26
CA LEU A 435 -3.47 -11.55 -1.76
C LEU A 435 -4.77 -12.01 -1.07
N TRP A 436 -4.98 -11.58 0.17
CA TRP A 436 -6.20 -11.86 0.93
C TRP A 436 -7.33 -10.88 0.61
N HIS A 437 -7.00 -9.65 0.17
CA HIS A 437 -7.97 -8.57 0.02
C HIS A 437 -8.40 -8.34 -1.43
N PHE A 438 -7.58 -8.75 -2.41
CA PHE A 438 -7.87 -8.58 -3.83
C PHE A 438 -8.05 -9.91 -4.57
N PRO A 439 -8.94 -9.95 -5.59
CA PRO A 439 -9.08 -11.13 -6.43
C PRO A 439 -7.79 -11.42 -7.19
N LYS A 440 -7.38 -12.70 -7.25
CA LYS A 440 -6.20 -13.14 -8.03
C LYS A 440 -6.26 -12.70 -9.50
N ASP A 441 -7.45 -12.73 -10.10
CA ASP A 441 -7.69 -12.21 -11.44
C ASP A 441 -7.81 -10.69 -11.40
N PHE A 442 -6.66 -10.02 -11.53
CA PHE A 442 -6.57 -8.56 -11.48
C PHE A 442 -7.35 -7.85 -12.58
N THR A 443 -7.59 -8.51 -13.72
CA THR A 443 -8.31 -7.93 -14.85
C THR A 443 -9.79 -7.63 -14.54
N LYS A 444 -10.30 -8.21 -13.44
CA LYS A 444 -11.65 -7.98 -12.93
C LYS A 444 -11.81 -6.66 -12.20
N TYR A 445 -10.76 -6.06 -11.65
CA TYR A 445 -10.89 -4.85 -10.82
C TYR A 445 -9.94 -3.72 -11.23
N SER A 446 -8.94 -3.97 -12.06
CA SER A 446 -7.95 -2.97 -12.45
C SER A 446 -7.60 -3.02 -13.94
N VAL A 447 -6.83 -2.02 -14.36
CA VAL A 447 -6.11 -2.02 -15.64
C VAL A 447 -4.61 -2.01 -15.35
N PHE A 448 -3.85 -2.80 -16.08
CA PHE A 448 -2.38 -2.76 -16.03
C PHE A 448 -1.83 -2.10 -17.29
N ILE A 449 -0.93 -1.12 -17.12
CA ILE A 449 -0.17 -0.49 -18.21
C ILE A 449 1.31 -0.52 -17.80
N PRO A 450 2.18 -1.28 -18.49
CA PRO A 450 3.60 -1.36 -18.12
C PRO A 450 4.24 0.03 -17.98
N GLY A 451 4.84 0.31 -16.83
CA GLY A 451 5.40 1.63 -16.52
C GLY A 451 6.60 2.00 -17.39
N ASP A 452 7.45 1.02 -17.71
CA ASP A 452 8.54 1.11 -18.68
C ASP A 452 8.05 1.57 -20.06
N GLU A 453 6.95 1.01 -20.57
CA GLU A 453 6.37 1.48 -21.85
C GLU A 453 5.85 2.92 -21.78
N VAL A 454 5.35 3.36 -20.62
CA VAL A 454 4.97 4.77 -20.41
C VAL A 454 6.20 5.66 -20.39
N LYS A 455 7.27 5.21 -19.72
CA LYS A 455 8.55 5.92 -19.61
C LYS A 455 9.20 6.13 -20.99
N GLU A 456 9.15 5.11 -21.82
CA GLU A 456 9.72 5.10 -23.18
C GLU A 456 8.81 5.78 -24.21
N GLY A 457 7.63 6.27 -23.81
CA GLY A 457 6.66 6.91 -24.70
C GLY A 457 5.95 5.95 -25.67
N LYS A 458 6.08 4.63 -25.44
CA LYS A 458 5.42 3.58 -26.24
C LYS A 458 3.95 3.39 -25.88
N ALA A 459 3.57 3.66 -24.62
CA ALA A 459 2.19 3.53 -24.14
C ALA A 459 1.47 4.89 -24.06
N ASN A 460 0.36 5.03 -24.80
CA ASN A 460 -0.55 6.18 -24.69
C ASN A 460 -1.75 5.84 -23.80
N ILE A 461 -1.74 6.34 -22.56
CA ILE A 461 -2.75 6.04 -21.52
C ILE A 461 -4.16 6.41 -22.00
N THR A 462 -4.32 7.57 -22.64
CA THR A 462 -5.64 8.02 -23.12
C THR A 462 -6.19 7.07 -24.18
N ARG A 463 -5.35 6.63 -25.12
CA ARG A 463 -5.71 5.69 -26.18
C ARG A 463 -6.07 4.33 -25.59
N ILE A 464 -5.23 3.79 -24.71
CA ILE A 464 -5.47 2.49 -24.05
C ILE A 464 -6.82 2.50 -23.31
N LEU A 465 -7.02 3.47 -22.41
CA LEU A 465 -8.23 3.52 -21.58
C LEU A 465 -9.50 3.83 -22.38
N SER A 466 -9.42 4.64 -23.45
CA SER A 466 -10.58 4.96 -24.30
C SER A 466 -11.11 3.75 -25.07
N ARG A 467 -10.29 2.72 -25.24
CA ARG A 467 -10.63 1.56 -26.05
C ARG A 467 -11.19 0.39 -25.23
N ILE A 468 -11.20 0.49 -23.89
CA ILE A 468 -11.87 -0.47 -23.02
C ILE A 468 -13.39 -0.33 -23.20
N SER A 469 -14.06 -1.44 -23.52
CA SER A 469 -15.50 -1.43 -23.77
C SER A 469 -16.28 -0.98 -22.54
N ARG A 470 -17.40 -0.27 -22.77
CA ARG A 470 -18.30 0.16 -21.68
C ARG A 470 -18.78 -1.02 -20.82
N ARG A 471 -19.02 -2.18 -21.44
CA ARG A 471 -19.40 -3.41 -20.72
C ARG A 471 -18.31 -3.83 -19.73
N ARG A 472 -17.04 -3.84 -20.16
CA ARG A 472 -15.90 -4.18 -19.30
C ARG A 472 -15.69 -3.14 -18.20
N VAL A 473 -15.85 -1.85 -18.51
CA VAL A 473 -15.81 -0.77 -17.49
C VAL A 473 -16.87 -0.98 -16.41
N VAL A 474 -18.12 -1.27 -16.79
CA VAL A 474 -19.20 -1.51 -15.82
C VAL A 474 -18.91 -2.74 -14.97
N ALA A 475 -18.43 -3.83 -15.58
CA ALA A 475 -18.06 -5.04 -14.86
C ALA A 475 -16.91 -4.79 -13.86
N MET A 476 -15.84 -4.11 -14.29
CA MET A 476 -14.71 -3.76 -13.42
C MET A 476 -15.15 -2.88 -12.25
N ARG A 477 -15.98 -1.87 -12.53
CA ARG A 477 -16.49 -0.98 -11.49
C ARG A 477 -17.35 -1.73 -10.46
N GLU A 478 -18.17 -2.68 -10.89
CA GLU A 478 -18.95 -3.49 -9.94
C GLU A 478 -18.04 -4.32 -9.04
N GLN A 479 -16.95 -4.89 -9.57
CA GLN A 479 -15.95 -5.58 -8.75
C GLN A 479 -15.27 -4.61 -7.78
N VAL A 480 -14.83 -3.44 -8.25
CA VAL A 480 -14.23 -2.40 -7.38
C VAL A 480 -15.17 -2.01 -6.23
N VAL A 481 -16.47 -1.81 -6.48
CA VAL A 481 -17.44 -1.49 -5.43
C VAL A 481 -17.62 -2.65 -4.43
N ARG A 482 -17.55 -3.90 -4.90
CA ARG A 482 -17.63 -5.08 -4.02
C ARG A 482 -16.43 -5.21 -3.08
N LEU A 483 -15.26 -4.70 -3.46
CA LEU A 483 -14.05 -4.73 -2.62
C LEU A 483 -14.11 -3.77 -1.44
N ILE A 484 -15.00 -2.76 -1.46
CA ILE A 484 -15.07 -1.70 -0.44
C ILE A 484 -15.05 -2.22 1.01
N PRO A 485 -15.93 -3.14 1.44
CA PRO A 485 -15.90 -3.66 2.82
C PRO A 485 -14.53 -4.25 3.19
N GLY A 486 -13.96 -5.09 2.32
CA GLY A 486 -12.70 -5.77 2.58
C GLY A 486 -11.43 -4.91 2.53
N ILE A 487 -11.55 -3.61 2.22
CA ILE A 487 -10.42 -2.66 2.24
C ILE A 487 -10.53 -1.56 3.30
N VAL A 488 -11.66 -1.49 4.02
CA VAL A 488 -11.85 -0.52 5.11
C VAL A 488 -11.79 -1.23 6.44
N TYR A 489 -11.40 -0.51 7.49
CA TYR A 489 -11.46 -1.03 8.86
C TYR A 489 -12.72 -0.45 9.51
N ALA A 490 -13.58 -1.27 10.09
CA ALA A 490 -14.76 -0.79 10.78
C ALA A 490 -14.38 0.08 12.00
N ASP A 491 -15.30 0.91 12.46
CA ASP A 491 -15.10 1.69 13.69
C ASP A 491 -14.91 0.73 14.88
N PRO A 492 -13.77 0.77 15.60
CA PRO A 492 -13.48 -0.14 16.72
C PRO A 492 -14.46 -0.06 17.90
N ARG A 493 -15.33 0.97 17.95
CA ARG A 493 -16.41 1.11 18.94
C ARG A 493 -17.66 0.27 18.59
N SER A 494 -17.63 -0.41 17.45
CA SER A 494 -18.71 -1.20 16.88
C SER A 494 -18.17 -2.41 16.11
N SER A 495 -19.08 -3.19 15.54
CA SER A 495 -18.75 -4.31 14.65
C SER A 495 -19.73 -4.36 13.50
N LEU A 496 -19.26 -4.76 12.32
CA LEU A 496 -20.13 -5.17 11.21
C LEU A 496 -20.77 -6.53 11.53
N GLU A 497 -21.99 -6.75 11.06
CA GLU A 497 -22.77 -7.94 11.41
C GLU A 497 -22.63 -9.05 10.37
N THR A 498 -22.76 -8.69 9.09
CA THR A 498 -22.75 -9.62 7.95
C THR A 498 -21.57 -9.42 7.01
N LEU A 499 -20.93 -8.26 7.07
CA LEU A 499 -19.79 -7.92 6.22
C LEU A 499 -18.49 -8.12 6.98
N GLU A 500 -17.50 -8.67 6.28
CA GLU A 500 -16.12 -8.76 6.76
C GLU A 500 -15.35 -7.51 6.33
N ASP A 501 -14.74 -6.84 7.29
CA ASP A 501 -13.88 -5.70 7.04
C ASP A 501 -12.42 -6.13 6.77
N ALA A 502 -11.52 -5.18 6.53
CA ALA A 502 -10.10 -5.48 6.32
C ALA A 502 -9.45 -6.18 7.53
N PHE A 503 -9.91 -5.93 8.76
CA PHE A 503 -9.41 -6.63 9.94
C PHE A 503 -9.87 -8.10 9.93
N ASP A 504 -11.16 -8.36 9.68
CA ASP A 504 -11.73 -9.72 9.69
C ASP A 504 -11.04 -10.62 8.64
N ILE A 505 -10.94 -10.13 7.40
CA ILE A 505 -10.25 -10.85 6.29
C ILE A 505 -8.78 -11.12 6.63
N THR A 506 -8.10 -10.15 7.26
CA THR A 506 -6.69 -10.33 7.64
C THR A 506 -6.54 -11.40 8.71
N VAL A 507 -7.40 -11.38 9.74
CA VAL A 507 -7.34 -12.36 10.83
C VAL A 507 -7.60 -13.76 10.32
N ASP A 508 -8.58 -13.94 9.44
CA ASP A 508 -8.85 -15.23 8.82
C ASP A 508 -7.67 -15.71 7.97
N GLY A 509 -7.06 -14.82 7.16
CA GLY A 509 -5.85 -15.15 6.39
C GLY A 509 -4.66 -15.55 7.27
N VAL A 510 -4.49 -14.90 8.43
CA VAL A 510 -3.46 -15.27 9.42
C VAL A 510 -3.74 -16.65 10.02
N LEU A 511 -4.98 -16.91 10.44
CA LEU A 511 -5.37 -18.19 11.03
C LEU A 511 -5.20 -19.35 10.04
N GLU A 512 -5.65 -19.18 8.79
CA GLU A 512 -5.48 -20.16 7.72
C GLU A 512 -3.99 -20.45 7.46
N ARG A 513 -3.16 -19.41 7.40
CA ARG A 513 -1.71 -19.55 7.23
C ARG A 513 -1.08 -20.35 8.38
N ILE A 514 -1.40 -19.99 9.62
CA ILE A 514 -0.81 -20.63 10.80
C ILE A 514 -1.25 -22.09 10.90
N ASP A 515 -2.52 -22.40 10.61
CA ASP A 515 -3.02 -23.77 10.54
C ASP A 515 -2.31 -24.58 9.44
N GLY A 516 -2.07 -23.99 8.28
CA GLY A 516 -1.25 -24.58 7.22
C GLY A 516 0.15 -24.95 7.70
N ILE A 517 0.86 -23.99 8.30
CA ILE A 517 2.20 -24.20 8.86
C ILE A 517 2.18 -25.30 9.94
N ARG A 518 1.18 -25.28 10.83
CA ARG A 518 1.01 -26.28 11.89
C ARG A 518 0.87 -27.68 11.32
N LYS A 519 0.04 -27.86 10.28
CA LYS A 519 -0.12 -29.14 9.58
C LYS A 519 1.18 -29.61 8.94
N GLU A 520 1.96 -28.72 8.35
CA GLU A 520 3.27 -29.05 7.78
C GLU A 520 4.29 -29.47 8.86
N MET A 521 4.30 -28.81 10.01
CA MET A 521 5.14 -29.19 11.16
C MET A 521 4.76 -30.57 11.70
N ILE A 522 3.47 -30.87 11.85
CA ILE A 522 2.98 -32.20 12.29
C ILE A 522 3.41 -33.30 11.30
N GLN A 523 3.51 -32.97 10.01
CA GLN A 523 3.99 -33.88 8.97
C GLN A 523 5.53 -33.99 8.90
N GLY A 524 6.27 -33.27 9.74
CA GLY A 524 7.73 -33.27 9.74
C GLY A 524 8.35 -32.61 8.51
N LYS A 525 7.63 -31.73 7.80
CA LYS A 525 8.16 -31.03 6.62
C LYS A 525 9.21 -29.99 7.04
N ASN A 526 10.27 -29.87 6.25
CA ASN A 526 11.25 -28.81 6.41
C ASN A 526 10.65 -27.48 5.93
N LEU A 527 10.54 -26.51 6.84
CA LEU A 527 9.99 -25.17 6.58
C LEU A 527 11.06 -24.12 6.25
N THR A 528 12.28 -24.56 5.97
CA THR A 528 13.39 -23.67 5.59
C THR A 528 13.30 -23.37 4.11
N VAL A 529 13.20 -22.10 3.76
CA VAL A 529 13.11 -21.61 2.37
C VAL A 529 14.51 -21.31 1.87
N SER A 530 14.86 -21.77 0.67
CA SER A 530 16.15 -21.44 0.05
C SER A 530 16.15 -19.99 -0.50
N GLU A 531 17.33 -19.40 -0.69
CA GLU A 531 17.42 -18.04 -1.25
C GLU A 531 16.83 -17.96 -2.67
N GLU A 532 17.00 -19.00 -3.48
CA GLU A 532 16.42 -19.10 -4.83
C GLU A 532 14.88 -19.18 -4.80
N GLU A 533 14.31 -19.87 -3.82
CA GLU A 533 12.87 -19.92 -3.60
C GLU A 533 12.33 -18.56 -3.13
N GLU A 534 13.08 -17.83 -2.31
CA GLU A 534 12.73 -16.47 -1.86
C GLU A 534 12.69 -15.50 -3.05
N GLU A 535 13.67 -15.53 -3.96
CA GLU A 535 13.69 -14.66 -5.14
C GLU A 535 12.50 -14.89 -6.08
N SER A 536 11.94 -16.10 -6.08
CA SER A 536 10.81 -16.49 -6.91
C SER A 536 9.47 -16.54 -6.17
N ASN A 537 9.42 -16.06 -4.93
CA ASN A 537 8.24 -16.21 -4.07
C ASN A 537 6.97 -15.58 -4.68
N TRP A 538 7.06 -14.37 -5.23
CA TRP A 538 5.91 -13.73 -5.88
C TRP A 538 5.31 -14.61 -6.99
N LYS A 539 6.12 -15.40 -7.70
CA LYS A 539 5.64 -16.31 -8.75
C LYS A 539 4.88 -17.49 -8.16
N LYS A 540 5.47 -18.15 -7.16
CA LYS A 540 4.87 -19.27 -6.43
C LYS A 540 3.54 -18.85 -5.82
N THR A 541 3.51 -17.69 -5.19
CA THR A 541 2.34 -17.19 -4.49
C THR A 541 1.22 -16.76 -5.44
N MET A 542 1.55 -16.13 -6.57
CA MET A 542 0.54 -15.67 -7.54
C MET A 542 0.07 -16.75 -8.52
N PHE A 543 1.00 -17.56 -9.03
CA PHE A 543 0.76 -18.45 -10.16
C PHE A 543 0.91 -19.93 -9.80
N GLY A 544 1.42 -20.25 -8.61
CA GLY A 544 1.71 -21.63 -8.19
C GLY A 544 2.92 -22.25 -8.91
N THR A 545 3.66 -21.46 -9.70
CA THR A 545 4.78 -21.95 -10.54
C THR A 545 5.94 -20.96 -10.53
N ILE A 546 7.18 -21.43 -10.71
CA ILE A 546 8.41 -20.62 -10.64
C ILE A 546 9.01 -20.32 -12.04
N GLY A 547 8.37 -20.77 -13.12
CA GLY A 547 8.86 -20.62 -14.49
C GLY A 547 9.05 -19.16 -14.97
N PRO A 548 9.65 -18.97 -16.16
CA PRO A 548 9.79 -17.65 -16.78
C PRO A 548 8.44 -16.94 -16.88
N HIS A 549 8.38 -15.67 -16.48
CA HIS A 549 7.14 -14.91 -16.48
C HIS A 549 7.36 -13.52 -17.10
N PRO A 550 6.37 -12.95 -17.84
CA PRO A 550 6.49 -11.61 -18.40
C PRO A 550 6.80 -10.51 -17.39
N TRP A 551 6.57 -10.74 -16.10
CA TRP A 551 6.86 -9.78 -15.03
C TRP A 551 8.25 -9.90 -14.41
N ASP A 552 9.10 -10.83 -14.88
CA ASP A 552 10.42 -11.05 -14.29
C ASP A 552 11.26 -9.77 -14.25
N HIS A 553 11.18 -8.96 -15.31
CA HIS A 553 11.89 -7.68 -15.40
C HIS A 553 11.41 -6.62 -14.38
N PHE A 554 10.22 -6.76 -13.79
CA PHE A 554 9.73 -5.85 -12.73
C PHE A 554 10.28 -6.18 -11.34
N PHE A 555 10.83 -7.38 -11.14
CA PHE A 555 11.25 -7.87 -9.82
C PHE A 555 12.74 -8.26 -9.79
N ILE A 556 13.55 -7.63 -10.64
CA ILE A 556 15.00 -7.78 -10.60
C ILE A 556 15.51 -7.21 -9.28
N ARG A 557 16.09 -8.07 -8.44
CA ARG A 557 16.66 -7.68 -7.14
C ARG A 557 18.00 -7.00 -7.39
N GLU A 558 18.05 -5.68 -7.29
CA GLU A 558 19.32 -4.97 -7.21
C GLU A 558 19.97 -5.36 -5.87
N ARG A 559 21.11 -6.06 -5.92
CA ARG A 559 21.81 -6.56 -4.71
C ARG A 559 22.26 -5.43 -3.76
N GLU A 560 22.18 -4.18 -4.22
CA GLU A 560 22.45 -2.96 -3.47
C GLU A 560 21.22 -2.02 -3.51
N TRP A 561 20.04 -2.50 -3.10
CA TRP A 561 18.90 -1.61 -2.91
C TRP A 561 19.15 -0.67 -1.72
N ASN A 562 19.60 0.55 -2.01
CA ASN A 562 19.62 1.66 -1.07
C ASN A 562 18.45 2.60 -1.43
N PRO A 563 17.34 2.59 -0.68
CA PRO A 563 16.28 3.57 -0.88
C PRO A 563 16.77 4.93 -0.37
N GLN A 564 17.49 5.65 -1.22
CA GLN A 564 17.77 7.09 -1.06
C GLN A 564 16.99 7.89 -2.09
#